data_AF-A0A9E3X667-F1
#
_entry.id   AF-A0A9E3X667-F1
#
_cell.length_a   1.000
_cell.length_b   1.000
_cell.length_c   1.000
_cell.angle_alpha   90.00
_cell.angle_beta   90.00
_cell.angle_gamma   90.00
#
_symmetry.space_group_name_H-M   'P 1'
#
loop_
_entity.id
_entity.type
_entity.pdbx_description
1 polymer ?
#
loop_
_entity_poly.entity_id
_entity_poly.type
_entity_poly.pdbx_seq_one_letter_code
_entity_poly.pdbx_strand_id
1 'polypeptide(L)'
;MFHPNLDSIGLMAVVWAVVLWAFGRSLWKLLALLVQDPQFRRLLGVVLLLLASGAHIYHRLEGWSYLDAFYFTVITLTTVGYGDFSPQTALGKTFSMLYILLGLGVLGALIALIGEKSHEWTEALRVRRKR
;
A
#
# COMPACT_ATOMS: atom_id res chain seq x y z
N MET A 1 -41.37 -16.34 20.89
CA MET A 1 -40.01 -16.88 20.66
C MET A 1 -39.88 -17.13 19.17
N PHE A 2 -39.29 -16.18 18.43
CA PHE A 2 -39.14 -16.28 16.97
C PHE A 2 -37.97 -17.22 16.65
N HIS A 3 -38.26 -18.46 16.24
CA HIS A 3 -37.25 -19.33 15.62
C HIS A 3 -37.15 -18.96 14.13
N PRO A 4 -35.99 -18.49 13.63
CA PRO A 4 -35.83 -18.26 12.21
C PRO A 4 -35.92 -19.59 11.45
N ASN A 5 -36.79 -19.66 10.45
CA ASN A 5 -36.93 -20.83 9.57
C ASN A 5 -35.63 -21.06 8.77
N LEU A 6 -35.25 -22.32 8.58
CA LEU A 6 -34.02 -22.71 7.86
C LEU A 6 -33.95 -22.13 6.43
N ASP A 7 -35.10 -21.90 5.80
CA ASP A 7 -35.21 -21.32 4.46
C ASP A 7 -34.81 -19.84 4.40
N SER A 8 -35.05 -19.07 5.47
CA SER A 8 -34.64 -17.64 5.51
C SER A 8 -33.14 -17.49 5.68
N ILE A 9 -32.51 -18.42 6.41
CA ILE A 9 -31.05 -18.49 6.58
C ILE A 9 -30.37 -18.81 5.24
N GLY A 10 -30.92 -19.77 4.48
CA GLY A 10 -30.42 -20.09 3.13
C GLY A 10 -30.51 -18.92 2.16
N LEU A 11 -31.63 -18.17 2.17
CA LEU A 11 -31.81 -17.00 1.31
C LEU A 11 -30.82 -15.89 1.67
N MET A 12 -30.60 -15.60 2.96
CA MET A 12 -29.62 -14.60 3.38
C MET A 12 -28.20 -14.99 2.98
N ALA A 13 -27.83 -16.27 3.10
CA ALA A 13 -26.52 -16.76 2.67
C ALA A 13 -26.27 -16.55 1.17
N VAL A 14 -27.27 -16.80 0.32
CA VAL A 14 -27.17 -16.58 -1.13
C VAL A 14 -27.04 -15.08 -1.45
N VAL A 15 -27.83 -14.22 -0.78
CA VAL A 15 -27.73 -12.76 -0.96
C VAL A 15 -26.34 -12.25 -0.58
N TRP A 16 -25.81 -12.65 0.59
CA TRP A 16 -24.45 -12.27 1.00
C TRP A 16 -23.37 -12.85 0.07
N ALA A 17 -23.54 -14.07 -0.44
CA ALA A 17 -22.61 -14.66 -1.41
C ALA A 17 -22.57 -13.85 -2.72
N VAL A 18 -23.72 -13.43 -3.25
CA VAL A 18 -23.80 -12.59 -4.46
C VAL A 18 -23.22 -11.19 -4.20
N VAL A 19 -23.51 -10.59 -3.04
CA VAL A 19 -22.96 -9.28 -2.65
C VAL A 19 -21.44 -9.34 -2.51
N LEU A 20 -20.90 -10.33 -1.79
CA LEU A 20 -19.47 -10.54 -1.62
C LEU A 20 -18.79 -10.83 -2.96
N TRP A 21 -19.41 -11.62 -3.83
CA TRP A 21 -18.90 -11.91 -5.16
C TRP A 21 -18.89 -10.67 -6.07
N ALA A 22 -19.97 -9.90 -6.09
CA ALA A 22 -20.08 -8.67 -6.88
C ALA A 22 -19.12 -7.59 -6.38
N PHE A 23 -18.98 -7.46 -5.05
CA PHE A 23 -18.02 -6.57 -4.40
C PHE A 23 -16.59 -7.01 -4.70
N GLY A 24 -16.27 -8.30 -4.56
CA GLY A 24 -14.96 -8.86 -4.87
C GLY A 24 -14.54 -8.65 -6.32
N ARG A 25 -15.45 -8.87 -7.27
CA ARG A 25 -15.22 -8.56 -8.70
C ARG A 25 -14.96 -7.08 -8.95
N SER A 26 -15.69 -6.21 -8.27
CA SER A 26 -15.55 -4.75 -8.42
C SER A 26 -14.23 -4.27 -7.83
N LEU A 27 -13.87 -4.76 -6.64
CA LEU A 27 -12.59 -4.49 -5.99
C LEU A 27 -11.43 -4.99 -6.85
N TRP A 28 -11.54 -6.20 -7.41
CA TRP A 28 -10.52 -6.76 -8.29
C TRP A 28 -10.29 -5.91 -9.54
N LYS A 29 -11.36 -5.38 -10.14
CA LYS A 29 -11.25 -4.47 -11.28
C LYS A 29 -10.55 -3.17 -10.90
N LEU A 30 -10.88 -2.58 -9.76
CA LEU A 30 -10.22 -1.36 -9.28
C LEU A 30 -8.73 -1.59 -9.03
N LEU A 31 -8.37 -2.70 -8.38
CA LEU A 31 -6.98 -3.10 -8.16
C LEU A 31 -6.24 -3.36 -9.48
N ALA A 32 -6.87 -4.06 -10.42
CA ALA A 32 -6.31 -4.31 -11.74
C ALA A 32 -6.12 -3.00 -12.53
N LEU A 33 -7.05 -2.04 -12.44
CA LEU A 33 -6.93 -0.73 -13.09
C LEU A 33 -5.79 0.11 -12.48
N LEU A 34 -5.61 0.04 -11.16
CA LEU A 34 -4.47 0.68 -10.49
C LEU A 34 -3.15 0.06 -10.95
N VAL A 35 -3.06 -1.27 -10.99
CA VAL A 35 -1.85 -2.00 -11.43
C VAL A 35 -1.58 -1.85 -12.94
N GLN A 36 -2.59 -1.60 -13.77
CA GLN A 36 -2.37 -1.37 -15.21
C GLN A 36 -1.74 0.00 -15.49
N ASP A 37 -1.96 0.97 -14.60
CA ASP A 37 -1.43 2.31 -14.73
C ASP A 37 0.12 2.30 -14.75
N PRO A 38 0.77 2.76 -15.84
CA PRO A 38 2.22 2.76 -15.95
C PRO A 38 2.91 3.57 -14.85
N GLN A 39 2.30 4.67 -14.39
CA GLN A 39 2.87 5.50 -13.34
C GLN A 39 2.83 4.77 -12.00
N PHE A 40 1.70 4.15 -11.67
CA PHE A 40 1.56 3.34 -10.46
C PHE A 40 2.55 2.17 -10.44
N ARG A 41 2.73 1.45 -11.57
CA ARG A 41 3.71 0.36 -11.68
C ARG A 41 5.14 0.83 -11.44
N ARG A 42 5.51 2.00 -11.95
CA ARG A 42 6.85 2.57 -11.72
C ARG A 42 7.05 2.87 -10.23
N LEU A 43 6.09 3.52 -9.59
CA LEU A 43 6.16 3.81 -8.14
C LEU A 43 6.23 2.53 -7.31
N LEU A 44 5.40 1.53 -7.63
CA LEU A 44 5.44 0.23 -6.98
C LEU A 44 6.81 -0.44 -7.14
N GLY A 45 7.38 -0.40 -8.35
CA GLY A 45 8.74 -0.88 -8.61
C GLY A 45 9.79 -0.17 -7.75
N VAL A 46 9.72 1.15 -7.63
CA VAL A 46 10.64 1.94 -6.77
C VAL A 46 10.47 1.57 -5.30
N VAL A 47 9.25 1.41 -4.80
CA VAL A 47 8.98 0.98 -3.42
C VAL A 47 9.57 -0.39 -3.15
N LEU A 48 9.35 -1.36 -4.04
CA LEU A 48 9.91 -2.70 -3.91
C LEU A 48 11.43 -2.69 -3.94
N LEU A 49 12.04 -1.87 -4.79
CA LEU A 49 13.49 -1.68 -4.83
C LEU A 49 14.04 -1.03 -3.56
N LEU A 50 13.34 -0.03 -3.00
CA LEU A 50 13.71 0.55 -1.71
C LEU A 50 13.65 -0.48 -0.59
N LEU A 51 12.55 -1.23 -0.47
CA LEU A 51 12.41 -2.27 0.53
C LEU A 51 13.48 -3.37 0.39
N ALA A 52 13.73 -3.85 -0.82
CA ALA A 52 14.74 -4.88 -1.05
C ALA A 52 16.16 -4.38 -0.79
N SER A 53 16.50 -3.17 -1.26
CA SER A 53 17.82 -2.56 -1.02
C SER A 53 18.05 -2.23 0.44
N GLY A 54 17.05 -1.68 1.12
CA GLY A 54 17.08 -1.44 2.55
C GLY A 54 17.31 -2.73 3.33
N ALA A 55 16.54 -3.80 3.05
CA ALA A 55 16.66 -5.08 3.74
C ALA A 55 18.07 -5.68 3.55
N HIS A 56 18.59 -5.62 2.32
CA HIS A 56 19.93 -6.10 2.02
C HIS A 56 21.03 -5.27 2.71
N ILE A 57 20.91 -3.95 2.71
CA ILE A 57 21.93 -3.06 3.31
C ILE A 57 21.93 -3.18 4.83
N TYR A 58 20.78 -3.14 5.50
CA TYR A 58 20.74 -3.30 6.96
C TYR A 58 21.19 -4.68 7.43
N HIS A 59 20.86 -5.74 6.68
CA HIS A 59 21.42 -7.07 6.95
C HIS A 59 22.96 -7.05 6.95
N ARG A 60 23.58 -6.34 5.99
CA ARG A 60 25.04 -6.26 5.85
C ARG A 60 25.70 -5.33 6.85
N LEU A 61 25.09 -4.19 7.16
CA LEU A 61 25.66 -3.18 8.05
C LEU A 61 25.44 -3.49 9.52
N GLU A 62 24.26 -4.01 9.89
CA GLU A 62 23.86 -4.23 11.28
C GLU A 62 23.88 -5.70 11.69
N GLY A 63 24.07 -6.62 10.74
CA GLY A 63 24.14 -8.07 11.02
C GLY A 63 22.79 -8.70 11.39
N TRP A 64 21.68 -7.99 11.21
CA TRP A 64 20.33 -8.49 11.46
C TRP A 64 19.93 -9.59 10.49
N SER A 65 18.94 -10.43 10.83
CA SER A 65 18.39 -11.36 9.84
C SER A 65 17.73 -10.59 8.68
N TYR A 66 17.59 -11.21 7.50
CA TYR A 66 16.89 -10.57 6.38
C TYR A 66 15.45 -10.19 6.72
N LEU A 67 14.78 -10.98 7.57
CA LEU A 67 13.41 -10.71 7.99
C LEU A 67 13.36 -9.48 8.91
N ASP A 68 14.27 -9.37 9.88
CA ASP A 68 14.33 -8.23 10.79
C ASP A 68 14.73 -6.94 10.06
N ALA A 69 15.70 -7.05 9.14
CA ALA A 69 16.10 -5.93 8.28
C ALA A 69 14.96 -5.48 7.36
N PHE A 70 14.22 -6.42 6.76
CA PHE A 70 13.04 -6.10 5.97
C PHE A 70 11.95 -5.46 6.83
N TYR A 71 11.65 -6.03 7.99
CA TYR A 71 10.72 -5.46 8.97
C TYR A 71 11.10 -4.02 9.34
N PHE A 72 12.37 -3.77 9.69
CA PHE A 72 12.88 -2.44 9.99
C PHE A 72 12.65 -1.45 8.83
N THR A 73 12.90 -1.89 7.59
CA THR A 73 12.70 -1.03 6.41
C THR A 73 11.25 -0.69 6.16
N VAL A 74 10.34 -1.64 6.39
CA VAL A 74 8.90 -1.44 6.27
C VAL A 74 8.45 -0.44 7.33
N ILE A 75 8.71 -0.69 8.62
CA ILE A 75 8.22 0.19 9.70
C ILE A 75 8.82 1.60 9.62
N THR A 76 10.02 1.74 9.05
CA THR A 76 10.67 3.04 8.82
C THR A 76 10.01 3.78 7.67
N LEU A 77 9.82 3.12 6.51
CA LEU A 77 9.17 3.73 5.35
C LEU A 77 7.69 4.04 5.59
N THR A 78 6.99 3.23 6.36
CA THR A 78 5.59 3.50 6.75
C THR A 78 5.49 4.50 7.91
N THR A 79 6.62 5.04 8.39
CA THR A 79 6.69 6.00 9.50
C THR A 79 6.09 5.49 10.83
N VAL A 80 5.99 4.17 10.99
CA VAL A 80 5.48 3.53 12.22
C VAL A 80 6.55 3.57 13.31
N GLY A 81 7.78 3.15 13.00
CA GLY A 81 8.95 3.34 13.85
C GLY A 81 8.82 2.86 15.30
N TYR A 82 8.52 1.57 15.53
CA TYR A 82 8.37 1.00 16.88
C TYR A 82 9.61 1.19 17.79
N GLY A 83 10.81 1.32 17.20
CA GLY A 83 12.05 1.56 17.94
C GLY A 83 12.69 0.33 18.57
N ASP A 84 12.13 -0.86 18.30
CA ASP A 84 12.67 -2.17 18.65
C ASP A 84 13.97 -2.50 17.89
N PHE A 85 14.05 -2.07 16.62
CA PHE A 85 15.27 -2.09 15.83
C PHE A 85 15.72 -0.66 15.52
N SER A 86 17.01 -0.40 15.70
CA SER A 86 17.63 0.86 15.29
C SER A 86 19.11 0.64 14.94
N PRO A 87 19.61 1.28 13.87
CA PRO A 87 20.98 1.11 13.42
C PRO A 87 21.96 1.58 14.49
N GLN A 88 22.92 0.73 14.84
CA GLN A 88 23.94 1.04 15.83
C GLN A 88 25.25 1.48 15.17
N THR A 89 25.53 0.98 13.97
CA THR A 89 26.74 1.33 13.23
C THR A 89 26.70 2.76 12.69
N ALA A 90 27.86 3.41 12.59
CA ALA A 90 27.96 4.75 12.01
C ALA A 90 27.43 4.77 10.56
N LEU A 91 27.79 3.75 9.76
CA LEU A 91 27.33 3.62 8.38
C LEU A 91 25.82 3.36 8.30
N GLY A 92 25.27 2.50 9.16
CA GLY A 92 23.83 2.25 9.22
C GLY A 92 23.02 3.49 9.59
N LYS A 93 23.54 4.30 10.52
CA LYS A 93 22.94 5.60 10.88
C LYS A 93 22.97 6.58 9.71
N THR A 94 24.12 6.76 9.05
CA THR A 94 24.24 7.64 7.87
C THR A 94 23.36 7.17 6.72
N PHE A 95 23.31 5.87 6.45
CA PHE A 95 22.42 5.30 5.44
C PHE A 95 20.96 5.58 5.79
N SER A 96 20.56 5.38 7.04
CA SER A 96 19.18 5.63 7.50
C SER A 96 18.74 7.08 7.27
N MET A 97 19.62 8.05 7.54
CA MET A 97 19.32 9.47 7.30
C MET A 97 18.97 9.72 5.83
N LEU A 98 19.76 9.19 4.90
CA LEU A 98 19.51 9.34 3.46
C LEU A 98 18.30 8.53 3.00
N TYR A 99 18.15 7.31 3.52
CA TYR A 99 17.10 6.39 3.17
C TYR A 99 15.71 6.91 3.54
N ILE A 100 15.57 7.54 4.71
CA ILE A 100 14.30 8.17 5.15
C ILE A 100 13.91 9.33 4.23
N LEU A 101 14.87 10.16 3.81
CA LEU A 101 14.61 11.27 2.87
C LEU A 101 14.10 10.76 1.52
N LEU A 102 14.71 9.70 0.99
CA LEU A 102 14.25 9.04 -0.24
C LEU A 102 12.85 8.44 -0.06
N GLY A 103 12.61 7.75 1.05
CA GLY A 103 11.32 7.17 1.40
C GLY A 103 10.20 8.21 1.44
N LEU A 104 10.47 9.36 2.05
CA LEU A 104 9.50 10.46 2.15
C LEU A 104 9.16 11.05 0.77
N GLY A 105 10.14 11.15 -0.13
CA GLY A 105 9.91 11.56 -1.52
C GLY A 105 8.98 10.62 -2.27
N VAL A 106 9.14 9.30 -2.07
CA VAL A 106 8.28 8.28 -2.70
C VAL A 106 6.86 8.32 -2.12
N LEU A 107 6.69 8.50 -0.81
CA LEU A 107 5.38 8.72 -0.21
C LEU A 107 4.70 9.98 -0.74
N GLY A 108 5.45 11.08 -0.87
CA GLY A 108 4.94 12.32 -1.47
C GLY A 108 4.47 12.13 -2.91
N ALA A 109 5.24 11.39 -3.72
CA ALA A 109 4.85 11.07 -5.10
C ALA A 109 3.58 10.21 -5.17
N LEU A 110 3.41 9.25 -4.25
CA LEU A 110 2.18 8.45 -4.16
C LEU A 110 0.95 9.33 -3.86
N ILE A 111 1.08 10.26 -2.91
CA ILE A 111 0.00 11.20 -2.56
C ILE A 111 -0.32 12.11 -3.75
N ALA A 112 0.70 12.64 -4.43
CA ALA A 112 0.53 13.50 -5.60
C ALA A 112 -0.22 12.78 -6.73
N LEU A 113 0.15 11.52 -7.04
CA LEU A 113 -0.53 10.72 -8.07
C LEU A 113 -2.03 10.54 -7.77
N ILE A 114 -2.37 10.28 -6.51
CA ILE A 114 -3.77 10.15 -6.08
C ILE A 114 -4.49 11.50 -6.22
N GLY A 115 -3.82 12.59 -5.83
CA GLY A 115 -4.31 13.96 -5.96
C GLY A 115 -4.63 14.33 -7.41
N GLU A 116 -3.67 14.16 -8.32
CA GLU A 116 -3.82 14.44 -9.76
C GLU A 116 -5.00 13.68 -10.36
N LYS A 117 -5.05 12.36 -10.10
CA LYS A 117 -6.16 11.52 -10.57
C LYS A 117 -7.49 12.05 -10.03
N SER A 118 -7.58 12.31 -8.71
CA SER A 118 -8.82 12.82 -8.11
C SER A 118 -9.28 14.15 -8.73
N HIS A 119 -8.36 15.07 -9.02
CA HIS A 119 -8.66 16.33 -9.67
C HIS A 119 -9.19 16.15 -11.09
N GLU A 120 -8.56 15.31 -11.90
CA GLU A 120 -9.01 14.99 -13.26
C GLU A 120 -10.44 14.44 -13.28
N TRP A 121 -10.75 13.49 -12.37
CA TRP A 121 -12.09 12.92 -12.25
C TRP A 121 -13.12 14.00 -11.89
N THR A 122 -12.78 14.92 -10.98
CA THR A 122 -13.70 15.99 -10.59
C THR A 122 -13.96 16.99 -11.72
N GLU A 123 -12.94 17.36 -12.51
CA GLU A 123 -13.09 18.26 -13.66
C GLU A 123 -13.91 17.59 -14.78
N ALA A 124 -13.68 16.31 -15.06
CA ALA A 124 -14.46 15.57 -16.05
C ALA A 124 -15.96 15.53 -15.72
N LEU A 125 -16.31 15.40 -14.44
CA LEU A 125 -17.70 15.43 -13.96
C LEU A 125 -18.30 16.84 -14.03
N ARG A 126 -17.51 17.89 -13.75
CA ARG A 126 -17.94 19.30 -13.87
C ARG A 126 -18.28 19.66 -15.31
N VAL A 127 -17.47 19.23 -16.27
CA VAL A 127 -17.72 19.48 -17.71
C VAL A 127 -18.98 18.75 -18.18
N ARG A 128 -19.19 17.49 -17.76
CA ARG A 128 -20.40 16.72 -18.11
C ARG A 128 -21.69 17.29 -17.52
N ARG A 129 -21.63 17.96 -16.36
CA ARG A 129 -22.80 18.58 -15.71
C ARG A 129 -23.22 19.91 -16.36
N LYS A 130 -22.32 20.58 -17.08
CA LYS A 130 -22.60 21.85 -17.78
C LYS A 130 -23.09 21.65 -19.23
N ARG A 131 -23.12 20.43 -19.75
CA ARG A 131 -23.80 20.06 -20.99
C ARG A 131 -25.16 19.45 -20.66
#